data_AF-A0A7S7FP74-F1
#
_entry.id   AF-A0A7S7FP74-F1
#
_cell.length_a   1.000
_cell.length_b   1.000
_cell.length_c   1.000
_cell.angle_alpha   90.00
_cell.angle_beta   90.00
_cell.angle_gamma   90.00
#
_symmetry.space_group_name_H-M   'P 1'
#
loop_
_entity.id
_entity.type
_entity.pdbx_description
1 polymer ?
#
loop_
_entity_poly.entity_id
_entity_poly.type
_entity_poly.pdbx_seq_one_letter_code
_entity_poly.pdbx_strand_id
1 'polypeptide(L)'
;MAEATIDPNKIASDLMSELNLDESELPTIISLVNTAINIINRSSDAPDSDTLTIPAIKTLTQATYYDRGLSNGMPKGLLMMLAHLQASSGGDNNGK
;
A
#
# COMPACT_ATOMS: atom_id res chain seq x y z
N MET A 1 -15.04 2.96 23.89
CA MET A 1 -14.16 3.58 22.89
C MET A 1 -14.38 2.78 21.62
N ALA A 2 -14.96 3.35 20.56
CA ALA A 2 -15.08 2.63 19.30
C ALA A 2 -13.66 2.49 18.72
N GLU A 3 -13.23 1.25 18.53
CA GLU A 3 -12.00 0.93 17.81
C GLU A 3 -12.20 1.44 16.38
N ALA A 4 -11.45 2.47 16.00
CA ALA A 4 -11.44 2.96 14.63
C ALA A 4 -10.68 1.92 13.81
N THR A 5 -11.37 0.84 13.45
CA THR A 5 -10.80 -0.19 12.58
C THR A 5 -10.61 0.43 11.21
N ILE A 6 -9.38 0.36 10.70
CA ILE A 6 -9.05 0.79 9.35
C ILE A 6 -9.87 -0.07 8.39
N ASP A 7 -10.84 0.53 7.70
CA ASP A 7 -11.63 -0.14 6.65
C ASP A 7 -11.00 0.12 5.28
N PRO A 8 -10.38 -0.90 4.65
CA PRO A 8 -9.74 -0.74 3.35
C PRO A 8 -10.73 -0.31 2.25
N ASN A 9 -11.99 -0.71 2.34
CA ASN A 9 -12.99 -0.39 1.32
C ASN A 9 -13.44 1.06 1.42
N LYS A 10 -13.58 1.57 2.65
CA LYS A 10 -13.89 2.99 2.86
C LYS A 10 -12.75 3.88 2.36
N ILE A 11 -11.51 3.55 2.71
CA ILE A 11 -10.33 4.30 2.25
C ILE A 11 -10.20 4.23 0.73
N ALA A 12 -10.44 3.06 0.13
CA ALA A 12 -10.42 2.91 -1.32
C ALA A 12 -11.51 3.75 -2.01
N SER A 13 -12.74 3.71 -1.51
CA SER A 13 -13.84 4.53 -2.05
C SER A 13 -13.55 6.03 -1.93
N ASP A 14 -12.93 6.47 -0.83
CA ASP A 14 -12.55 7.87 -0.65
C ASP A 14 -11.47 8.27 -1.66
N LEU A 15 -10.44 7.44 -1.84
CA LEU A 15 -9.38 7.66 -2.82
C LEU A 15 -9.91 7.70 -4.26
N MET A 16 -10.86 6.83 -4.61
CA MET A 16 -11.49 6.83 -5.93
C MET A 16 -12.18 8.17 -6.21
N SER A 17 -12.89 8.71 -5.22
CA SER A 17 -13.54 10.02 -5.33
C SER A 17 -12.53 11.18 -5.32
N GLU A 18 -11.51 11.15 -4.45
CA GLU A 18 -10.49 12.19 -4.32
C GLU A 18 -9.63 12.32 -5.57
N LEU A 19 -9.31 11.19 -6.22
CA LEU A 19 -8.48 11.11 -7.40
C LEU A 19 -9.29 11.10 -8.71
N ASN A 20 -10.62 11.16 -8.61
CA ASN A 20 -11.55 11.14 -9.74
C ASN A 20 -11.30 9.95 -10.69
N LEU A 21 -11.28 8.74 -10.13
CA LEU A 21 -11.01 7.50 -10.85
C LEU A 21 -12.31 6.79 -11.26
N ASP A 22 -12.26 6.09 -12.40
CA ASP A 22 -13.36 5.25 -12.87
C ASP A 22 -13.58 4.03 -11.99
N GLU A 23 -14.81 3.55 -11.86
CA GLU A 23 -15.19 2.39 -11.02
C GLU A 23 -14.38 1.12 -11.34
N SER A 24 -13.89 0.95 -12.56
CA SER A 24 -13.03 -0.16 -12.96
C SER A 24 -11.70 -0.22 -12.21
N GLU A 25 -11.26 0.91 -11.64
CA GLU A 25 -10.02 1.00 -10.87
C GLU A 25 -10.18 0.54 -9.42
N LEU A 26 -11.41 0.38 -8.93
CA LEU A 26 -11.71 0.05 -7.53
C LEU A 26 -10.97 -1.21 -7.02
N PRO A 27 -10.93 -2.35 -7.76
CA PRO A 27 -10.19 -3.52 -7.32
C PRO A 27 -8.69 -3.24 -7.15
N THR A 28 -8.13 -2.39 -8.01
CA THR A 28 -6.72 -1.99 -7.93
C THR A 28 -6.49 -1.14 -6.69
N ILE A 29 -7.31 -0.12 -6.46
CA ILE A 29 -7.17 0.76 -5.30
C ILE A 29 -7.33 -0.04 -4.00
N ILE A 30 -8.28 -0.98 -3.90
CA ILE A 30 -8.42 -1.86 -2.73
C ILE A 30 -7.12 -2.67 -2.48
N SER A 31 -6.52 -3.23 -3.54
CA SER A 31 -5.26 -3.98 -3.41
C SER A 31 -4.10 -3.09 -2.90
N LEU A 32 -4.01 -1.87 -3.41
CA LEU A 32 -2.97 -0.92 -3.01
C LEU A 32 -3.18 -0.37 -1.60
N VAL A 33 -4.44 -0.14 -1.18
CA VAL A 33 -4.77 0.23 0.20
C VAL A 33 -4.36 -0.87 1.17
N ASN A 34 -4.69 -2.13 0.89
CA ASN A 34 -4.28 -3.26 1.73
C ASN A 34 -2.75 -3.38 1.82
N THR A 35 -2.05 -3.15 0.71
CA THR A 35 -0.59 -3.13 0.69
C THR A 35 -0.04 -2.00 1.56
N ALA A 36 -0.60 -0.79 1.45
CA ALA A 36 -0.19 0.36 2.23
C ALA A 36 -0.44 0.14 3.74
N ILE A 37 -1.60 -0.42 4.12
CA ILE A 37 -1.90 -0.81 5.51
C ILE A 37 -0.83 -1.75 6.05
N ASN A 38 -0.49 -2.82 5.31
CA ASN A 38 0.52 -3.77 5.74
C ASN A 38 1.91 -3.13 5.91
N ILE A 39 2.28 -2.18 5.04
CA ILE A 39 3.56 -1.47 5.13
C ILE A 39 3.57 -0.57 6.37
N ILE A 40 2.52 0.24 6.56
CA ILE A 40 2.43 1.17 7.68
C ILE A 40 2.41 0.44 9.02
N ASN A 41 1.59 -0.62 9.15
CA ASN A 41 1.50 -1.42 10.37
C ASN A 41 2.80 -2.14 10.72
N ARG A 42 3.68 -2.39 9.74
CA ARG A 42 5.02 -2.96 9.97
C ARG A 42 6.09 -1.91 10.23
N SER A 43 5.84 -0.65 9.87
CA SER A 43 6.83 0.44 9.91
C SER A 43 6.61 1.39 11.08
N SER A 44 5.48 1.28 11.77
CA SER A 44 5.07 2.18 12.83
C SER A 44 4.39 1.41 13.96
N ASP A 45 4.69 1.79 15.21
CA ASP A 45 3.95 1.35 16.40
C ASP A 45 2.73 2.26 16.69
N ALA A 46 2.46 3.23 15.81
CA ALA A 46 1.32 4.13 15.98
C ALA A 46 0.00 3.34 15.95
N PRO A 47 -0.94 3.64 16.86
CA PRO A 47 -2.22 2.96 16.87
C PRO A 47 -3.04 3.33 15.62
N ASP A 48 -3.98 2.46 15.24
CA ASP A 48 -4.92 2.69 14.12
C ASP A 48 -5.74 3.99 14.29
N SER A 49 -5.91 4.45 15.53
CA SER A 49 -6.59 5.70 15.88
C SER A 49 -5.74 6.97 15.71
N ASP A 50 -4.46 6.83 15.36
CA ASP A 50 -3.60 7.97 15.09
C ASP A 50 -4.10 8.73 13.85
N THR A 51 -4.24 10.04 14.01
CA THR A 51 -4.72 10.96 12.97
C THR A 51 -3.88 10.94 11.69
N LEU A 52 -2.63 10.46 11.74
CA LEU A 52 -1.71 10.38 10.62
C LEU A 52 -1.74 9.01 9.90
N THR A 53 -2.30 7.96 10.52
CA THR A 53 -2.32 6.61 9.93
C THR A 53 -3.10 6.57 8.61
N ILE A 54 -4.32 7.12 8.58
CA ILE A 54 -5.15 7.18 7.36
C ILE A 54 -4.49 8.05 6.27
N PRO A 55 -4.03 9.29 6.55
CA PRO A 55 -3.28 10.09 5.58
C PRO A 55 -2.03 9.40 5.02
N ALA A 56 -1.28 8.67 5.84
CA ALA A 56 -0.10 7.93 5.41
C ALA A 56 -0.47 6.80 4.45
N ILE A 57 -1.51 6.02 4.76
CA ILE A 57 -2.06 4.98 3.88
C ILE A 57 -2.47 5.59 2.54
N LYS A 58 -3.27 6.67 2.55
CA LYS A 58 -3.72 7.34 1.33
C LYS A 58 -2.56 7.84 0.48
N THR A 59 -1.57 8.49 1.10
CA THR A 59 -0.38 9.02 0.40
C THR A 59 0.42 7.90 -0.26
N LEU A 60 0.66 6.79 0.44
CA LEU A 60 1.38 5.65 -0.10
C LEU A 60 0.61 4.94 -1.21
N THR A 61 -0.71 4.77 -1.05
CA THR A 61 -1.58 4.24 -2.10
C THR A 61 -1.56 5.12 -3.35
N GLN A 62 -1.65 6.45 -3.20
CA GLN A 62 -1.60 7.38 -4.33
C GLN A 62 -0.24 7.33 -5.04
N ALA A 63 0.85 7.34 -4.29
CA ALA A 63 2.20 7.24 -4.85
C ALA A 63 2.39 5.94 -5.65
N THR A 64 1.98 4.80 -5.08
CA THR A 64 2.05 3.50 -5.75
C THR A 64 1.11 3.39 -6.94
N TYR A 65 -0.06 4.00 -6.88
CA TYR A 65 -1.02 4.05 -7.99
C TYR A 65 -0.44 4.76 -9.21
N TYR A 66 0.11 5.98 -9.03
CA TYR A 66 0.69 6.75 -10.14
C TYR A 66 2.05 6.21 -10.61
N ASP A 67 2.76 5.46 -9.77
CA ASP A 67 4.02 4.80 -10.13
C ASP A 67 3.82 3.54 -11.02
N ARG A 68 2.58 3.12 -11.31
CA ARG A 68 2.24 2.02 -12.25
C ARG A 68 2.53 2.34 -13.73
N GLY A 69 3.41 3.30 -14.01
CA GLY A 69 3.65 3.85 -15.35
C GLY A 69 3.95 2.80 -16.44
N LEU A 70 3.08 2.79 -17.46
CA LEU A 70 3.19 2.32 -18.86
C LEU A 70 3.66 0.89 -19.19
N SER A 71 4.17 0.09 -18.25
CA SER A 71 4.58 -1.29 -18.55
C SER A 71 4.13 -2.26 -17.47
N ASN A 72 3.11 -3.07 -17.82
CA ASN A 72 2.68 -4.28 -17.10
C ASN A 72 1.91 -4.12 -15.77
N GLY A 73 1.43 -2.91 -15.46
CA GLY A 73 0.43 -2.71 -14.40
C GLY A 73 0.90 -2.92 -12.96
N MET A 74 2.21 -3.17 -12.74
CA MET A 74 2.81 -3.35 -11.43
C MET A 74 3.53 -2.06 -10.98
N PRO A 75 3.28 -1.54 -9.75
CA PRO A 75 4.01 -0.39 -9.23
C PRO A 75 5.52 -0.64 -9.19
N LYS A 76 6.37 0.31 -9.59
CA LYS A 76 7.83 0.14 -9.49
C LYS A 76 8.27 0.02 -8.04
N GLY A 77 7.60 0.70 -7.13
CA GLY A 77 7.77 0.50 -5.69
C GLY A 77 7.58 -0.97 -5.26
N LEU A 78 6.57 -1.67 -5.80
CA LEU A 78 6.37 -3.10 -5.55
C LEU A 78 7.48 -3.95 -6.19
N LEU A 79 7.92 -3.61 -7.41
CA LEU A 79 9.06 -4.29 -8.04
C LEU A 79 10.34 -4.17 -7.19
N MET A 80 10.60 -2.99 -6.62
CA MET A 80 11.74 -2.77 -5.72
C MET A 80 11.59 -3.53 -4.40
N MET A 81 10.39 -3.57 -3.82
CA MET A 81 10.12 -4.38 -2.61
C MET A 81 10.28 -5.87 -2.88
N LEU A 82 9.77 -6.38 -3.99
CA LEU A 82 9.94 -7.78 -4.41
C LEU A 82 11.41 -8.12 -4.64
N ALA A 83 12.16 -7.24 -5.31
CA ALA A 83 13.61 -7.40 -5.47
C ALA A 83 14.33 -7.43 -4.11
N HIS A 84 13.94 -6.57 -3.17
CA HIS A 84 14.52 -6.56 -1.82
C HIS A 84 14.17 -7.82 -1.03
N LEU A 85 12.92 -8.30 -1.09
CA LEU A 85 12.50 -9.54 -0.43
C LEU A 85 13.17 -10.78 -1.04
N GLN A 86 13.35 -10.82 -2.37
CA GLN A 86 14.10 -11.89 -3.03
C GLN A 86 15.57 -11.88 -2.62
N ALA A 87 16.20 -10.70 -2.53
CA ALA A 87 17.56 -10.56 -2.03
C ALA A 87 17.68 -10.96 -0.54
N SER A 88 16.70 -10.59 0.29
CA SER A 88 16.66 -10.96 1.71
C SER A 88 16.41 -12.45 1.92
N SER A 89 15.69 -13.12 1.01
CA SER A 89 15.43 -14.56 1.08
C SER A 89 16.57 -15.41 0.50
N GLY A 90 17.50 -14.80 -0.24
CA GLY A 90 18.70 -15.45 -0.79
C GLY A 90 19.94 -15.35 0.11
N GLY A 91 19.80 -14.78 1.31
CA GLY A 91 20.91 -14.43 2.20
C GLY A 91 21.43 -15.54 3.12
N ASP A 92 20.87 -16.75 3.08
CA ASP A 92 21.38 -17.89 3.83
C ASP A 92 21.35 -19.12 2.92
N ASN A 93 22.41 -19.35 2.15
CA ASN A 93 22.88 -20.70 1.77
C ASN A 93 24.23 -20.60 1.03
N ASN A 94 25.30 -20.80 1.82
CA ASN A 94 26.66 -21.22 1.44
C ASN A 94 27.61 -20.21 0.76
N GLY A 95 28.65 -19.82 1.50
CA GLY A 95 29.83 -19.16 0.94
C GLY A 95 31.03 -18.92 1.87
N LYS A 96 31.57 -19.99 2.49
CA LYS A 96 32.90 -20.12 3.16
C LYS A 96 33.18 -19.32 4.44
#